data_AF-A0A944T9S7-F1
#
_entry.id   AF-A0A944T9S7-F1
#
_cell.length_a   1.000
_cell.length_b   1.000
_cell.length_c   1.000
_cell.angle_alpha   90.00
_cell.angle_beta   90.00
_cell.angle_gamma   90.00
#
_symmetry.space_group_name_H-M   'P 1'
#
loop_
_entity.id
_entity.type
_entity.pdbx_description
1 polymer ?
#
loop_
_entity_poly.entity_id
_entity_poly.type
_entity_poly.pdbx_seq_one_letter_code
_entity_poly.pdbx_strand_id
1 'polypeptide(L)' 'MTDLAITWIGVATAFIIGGFSLYKERQPYVPGKVWYIPYRVLMLLSVLAIILAAAHLITLYTGYTLPGRAPR' A
#
# COMPACT_ATOMS: atom_id res chain seq x y z
N MET A 1 21.88 4.80 -3.79
CA MET A 1 20.96 5.96 -3.99
C MET A 1 19.70 5.56 -4.77
N THR A 2 19.81 4.64 -5.72
CA THR A 2 18.69 4.11 -6.54
C THR A 2 17.59 3.44 -5.70
N ASP A 3 17.93 2.64 -4.70
CA ASP A 3 16.96 1.86 -3.90
C ASP A 3 16.03 2.74 -3.05
N LEU A 4 16.57 3.84 -2.52
CA LEU A 4 15.80 4.81 -1.74
C LEU A 4 14.77 5.52 -2.63
N ALA A 5 15.18 5.93 -3.84
CA ALA A 5 14.27 6.55 -4.80
C ALA A 5 13.16 5.57 -5.25
N ILE A 6 13.51 4.31 -5.52
CA ILE A 6 12.53 3.27 -5.91
C ILE A 6 11.52 3.03 -4.79
N THR A 7 11.99 2.94 -3.53
CA THR A 7 11.11 2.72 -2.39
C THR A 7 10.13 3.89 -2.22
N TRP A 8 10.59 5.13 -2.37
CA TRP A 8 9.72 6.31 -2.33
C TRP A 8 8.71 6.35 -3.48
N ILE A 9 9.12 5.98 -4.69
CA ILE A 9 8.19 5.84 -5.84
C ILE A 9 7.12 4.80 -5.50
N GLY A 10 7.52 3.64 -4.96
CA GLY A 10 6.58 2.58 -4.55
C GLY A 10 5.58 3.06 -3.49
N VAL A 11 6.03 3.80 -2.48
CA VAL A 11 5.15 4.42 -1.47
C VAL A 11 4.16 5.38 -2.12
N ALA A 12 4.64 6.28 -2.98
CA ALA A 12 3.78 7.25 -3.66
C ALA A 12 2.72 6.55 -4.54
N THR A 13 3.11 5.52 -5.29
CA THR A 13 2.18 4.72 -6.09
C THR A 13 1.14 4.02 -5.22
N ALA A 14 1.54 3.41 -4.11
CA ALA A 14 0.62 2.75 -3.19
C ALA A 14 -0.38 3.73 -2.56
N PHE A 15 0.05 4.95 -2.21
CA PHE A 15 -0.83 6.02 -1.75
C PHE A 15 -1.84 6.46 -2.81
N ILE A 16 -1.40 6.63 -4.06
CA ILE A 16 -2.28 7.01 -5.17
C ILE A 16 -3.35 5.93 -5.40
N ILE A 17 -2.96 4.65 -5.44
CA ILE A 17 -3.89 3.53 -5.66
C ILE A 17 -4.85 3.40 -4.48
N GLY A 18 -4.35 3.49 -3.24
CA GLY A 18 -5.17 3.39 -2.04
C GLY A 18 -6.16 4.55 -1.92
N GLY A 19 -5.69 5.78 -2.15
CA GLY A 19 -6.53 6.97 -2.16
C GLY A 19 -7.60 6.94 -3.27
N PHE A 20 -7.22 6.49 -4.46
CA PHE A 20 -8.17 6.31 -5.57
C PHE A 20 -9.22 5.23 -5.26
N SER A 21 -8.80 4.12 -4.67
CA SER A 21 -9.71 3.03 -4.27
C SER A 21 -10.70 3.52 -3.20
N LEU A 22 -10.22 4.26 -2.21
CA LEU A 22 -11.07 4.88 -1.18
C LEU A 22 -12.06 5.89 -1.78
N TYR A 23 -11.59 6.73 -2.71
CA TYR A 23 -12.44 7.68 -3.41
C TYR A 23 -13.55 6.97 -4.20
N LYS A 24 -13.22 5.89 -4.92
CA LYS A 24 -14.19 5.07 -5.65
C LYS A 24 -15.17 4.36 -4.73
N GLU A 25 -14.68 3.87 -3.59
CA GLU A 25 -15.53 3.18 -2.62
C GLU A 25 -16.54 4.12 -1.93
N ARG A 26 -16.21 5.41 -1.79
CA ARG A 26 -17.14 6.43 -1.27
C ARG A 26 -18.21 6.88 -2.27
N GLN A 27 -18.16 6.43 -3.53
CA GLN A 27 -19.18 6.81 -4.51
C GLN A 27 -20.52 6.14 -4.19
N PRO A 28 -21.66 6.85 -4.33
CA PRO A 28 -22.97 6.30 -4.04
C PRO A 28 -23.26 5.06 -4.90
N TYR A 29 -23.87 4.06 -4.29
CA TYR A 29 -24.25 2.83 -4.98
C TYR A 29 -25.28 3.14 -6.06
N VAL A 30 -24.95 2.82 -7.31
CA VAL A 30 -25.86 2.94 -8.45
C VAL A 30 -26.48 1.56 -8.72
N PRO A 31 -27.78 1.36 -8.44
CA PRO A 31 -28.43 0.09 -8.69
C PRO A 31 -28.37 -0.30 -10.18
N GLY A 32 -28.07 -1.56 -10.47
CA GLY A 32 -27.88 -2.07 -11.83
C GLY A 32 -26.44 -1.98 -12.36
N LYS A 33 -25.54 -1.28 -11.65
CA LYS A 33 -24.12 -1.23 -12.00
C LYS A 33 -23.36 -2.33 -11.27
N VAL A 34 -22.90 -3.34 -12.01
CA VAL A 34 -22.03 -4.40 -11.49
C VAL A 34 -20.65 -3.82 -11.15
N TRP A 35 -20.18 -4.06 -9.93
CA TRP A 35 -18.84 -3.67 -9.50
C TRP A 35 -17.83 -4.71 -9.97
N TYR A 36 -17.18 -4.44 -11.11
CA TYR A 36 -16.18 -5.35 -11.69
C TYR A 36 -14.85 -5.36 -10.94
N ILE A 37 -14.51 -4.26 -10.26
CA ILE A 37 -13.22 -4.08 -9.60
C ILE A 37 -13.41 -4.16 -8.08
N PRO A 38 -12.73 -5.08 -7.38
CA PRO A 38 -12.82 -5.19 -5.93
C PRO A 38 -11.96 -4.11 -5.25
N TYR A 39 -12.44 -2.85 -5.26
CA TYR A 39 -11.73 -1.70 -4.68
C TYR A 39 -11.35 -1.90 -3.20
N ARG A 40 -12.15 -2.65 -2.43
CA ARG A 40 -11.83 -3.04 -1.05
C ARG A 40 -10.54 -3.84 -0.93
N VAL A 41 -10.35 -4.81 -1.83
CA VAL A 41 -9.15 -5.66 -1.85
C VAL A 41 -7.95 -4.83 -2.29
N LEU A 42 -8.11 -3.98 -3.30
CA LEU A 42 -7.05 -3.06 -3.72
C LEU A 42 -6.65 -2.10 -2.61
N MET A 43 -7.61 -1.56 -1.86
CA MET A 43 -7.35 -0.70 -0.71
C MET A 43 -6.54 -1.45 0.38
N LEU A 44 -6.92 -2.68 0.71
CA LEU A 44 -6.19 -3.52 1.67
C LEU A 44 -4.74 -3.77 1.20
N LEU A 45 -4.56 -4.11 -0.08
CA LEU A 45 -3.23 -4.33 -0.67
C LEU A 45 -2.39 -3.06 -0.65
N SER A 46 -2.97 -1.90 -0.96
CA SER A 46 -2.27 -0.60 -0.90
C SER A 46 -1.82 -0.28 0.52
N VAL A 47 -2.67 -0.49 1.52
CA VAL A 47 -2.30 -0.27 2.93
C VAL A 47 -1.17 -1.22 3.35
N LEU A 48 -1.26 -2.50 2.99
CA LEU A 48 -0.23 -3.49 3.30
C LEU A 48 1.10 -3.15 2.62
N ALA A 49 1.07 -2.72 1.37
CA ALA A 49 2.25 -2.25 0.64
C ALA A 49 2.89 -1.03 1.31
N ILE A 50 2.10 -0.06 1.78
CA ILE A 50 2.61 1.11 2.52
C ILE A 50 3.30 0.67 3.82
N ILE A 51 2.71 -0.26 4.58
CA ILE A 51 3.31 -0.78 5.83
C ILE A 51 4.65 -1.46 5.56
N LEU A 52 4.70 -2.33 4.53
CA LEU A 52 5.94 -3.02 4.14
C LEU A 52 7.00 -2.04 3.64
N ALA A 53 6.62 -1.07 2.82
CA ALA A 53 7.54 -0.05 2.31
C ALA A 53 8.04 0.85 3.44
N ALA A 54 7.22 1.18 4.43
CA ALA A 54 7.65 1.90 5.63
C ALA A 54 8.67 1.10 6.44
N ALA A 55 8.42 -0.19 6.66
CA ALA A 55 9.39 -1.09 7.31
C ALA A 55 10.70 -1.14 6.51
N HIS A 56 10.62 -1.23 5.19
CA HIS A 56 11.79 -1.22 4.31
C HIS A 56 12.56 0.11 4.38
N LEU A 57 11.87 1.26 4.36
CA LEU A 57 12.50 2.57 4.54
C LEU A 57 13.23 2.66 5.88
N ILE A 58 12.63 2.19 6.97
CA ILE A 58 13.28 2.17 8.29
C ILE A 58 14.59 1.39 8.20
N THR A 59 14.57 0.17 7.63
CA THR A 59 15.78 -0.64 7.48
C THR A 59 16.83 0.04 6.60
N LEU A 60 16.41 0.75 5.54
CA LEU A 60 17.31 1.44 4.62
C LEU A 60 17.95 2.68 5.25
N TYR A 61 17.21 3.41 6.09
CA TYR A 61 17.70 4.60 6.78
C TYR A 61 18.55 4.30 8.02
N THR A 62 18.18 3.28 8.81
CA THR A 62 18.91 2.93 10.05
C THR A 62 19.97 1.85 9.86
N GLY A 63 19.92 1.10 8.75
CA GLY A 63 20.77 -0.09 8.55
C GLY A 63 20.45 -1.27 9.50
N TYR A 64 19.44 -1.11 10.36
CA TYR A 64 19.02 -2.10 11.34
C TYR A 64 17.87 -2.92 10.76
N THR A 65 18.06 -4.23 10.61
CA THR A 65 17.00 -5.14 10.19
C THR A 65 16.01 -5.35 11.33
N LEU A 66 14.73 -5.06 11.10
CA LEU A 66 13.68 -5.33 12.08
C LEU A 66 13.64 -6.84 12.36
N PRO A 67 13.90 -7.31 13.60
CA PRO A 67 13.87 -8.72 13.90
C PRO A 67 12.43 -9.23 13.77
N GLY A 68 12.19 -10.04 12.74
CA GLY A 68 10.93 -10.77 12.60
C GLY A 68 10.75 -11.69 13.80
N ARG A 69 9.52 -11.80 14.31
CA ARG A 69 9.20 -12.76 15.35
C ARG A 69 9.37 -14.16 14.74
N ALA A 70 10.47 -14.83 15.06
CA ALA A 70 10.68 -16.20 14.61
C ALA A 70 9.52 -17.07 15.12
N PRO A 71 8.85 -17.85 14.25
CA PRO A 71 7.87 -18.82 14.71
C PRO A 71 8.61 -19.81 15.62
N ARG A 72 8.12 -19.94 16.85
CA ARG A 72 8.55 -21.00 17.77
C ARG A 72 7.94 -22.33 17.34
#